data_AF-A0A7Y8J0S3-F1
#
_entry.id   AF-A0A7Y8J0S3-F1
#
_cell.length_a   1.000
_cell.length_b   1.000
_cell.length_c   1.000
_cell.angle_alpha   90.00
_cell.angle_beta   90.00
_cell.angle_gamma   90.00
#
_symmetry.space_group_name_H-M   'P 1'
#
loop_
_entity.id
_entity.type
_entity.pdbx_description
1 polymer ?
#
loop_
_entity_poly.entity_id
_entity_poly.type
_entity_poly.pdbx_seq_one_letter_code
_entity_poly.pdbx_strand_id
1 'polypeptide(L)'
;MSLLPYIKAQAVKAHEKGLPIVRHVAWDRPDDPAVHGKSHQYMFGDDLLIACMIDETDTREVCFPKGEWLDFWNRDRVIRGPATVKENVPLSRGPAT
;
A
#
# COMPACT_ATOMS: atom_id res chain seq x y z
N MET A 1 14.39 4.12 11.28
CA MET A 1 14.06 2.70 11.01
C MET A 1 14.52 2.37 9.60
N SER A 2 15.06 1.17 9.37
CA SER A 2 15.50 0.75 8.03
C SER A 2 14.55 -0.32 7.49
N LEU A 3 14.04 -0.13 6.28
CA LEU A 3 13.24 -1.12 5.55
C LEU A 3 14.12 -2.22 4.90
N LEU A 4 15.45 -2.10 4.96
CA LEU A 4 16.37 -3.03 4.30
C LEU A 4 16.15 -4.51 4.66
N PRO A 5 15.91 -4.89 5.94
CA PRO A 5 15.65 -6.29 6.27
C PRO A 5 14.39 -6.83 5.59
N TYR A 6 13.34 -6.01 5.54
CA TYR A 6 12.07 -6.35 4.88
C TYR A 6 12.25 -6.48 3.37
N ILE A 7 12.89 -5.49 2.72
CA ILE A 7 13.17 -5.52 1.28
C ILE A 7 13.97 -6.78 0.92
N LYS A 8 14.97 -7.15 1.73
CA LYS A 8 15.76 -8.36 1.53
C LYS A 8 14.89 -9.62 1.60
N ALA A 9 14.00 -9.73 2.58
CA ALA A 9 13.09 -10.86 2.71
C ALA A 9 12.16 -10.98 1.49
N GLN A 10 11.63 -9.85 1.00
CA GLN A 10 10.79 -9.82 -0.20
C GLN A 10 11.56 -10.15 -1.48
N ALA A 11 12.82 -9.72 -1.59
CA ALA A 11 13.69 -10.07 -2.71
C ALA A 11 14.01 -11.57 -2.76
N VAL A 12 14.24 -12.21 -1.60
CA VAL A 12 14.42 -13.66 -1.52
C VAL A 12 13.16 -14.38 -1.99
N LYS A 13 11.98 -13.99 -1.50
CA LYS A 13 10.70 -14.55 -1.96
C LYS A 13 10.49 -14.37 -3.47
N ALA A 14 10.86 -13.21 -4.01
CA ALA A 14 10.77 -12.93 -5.43
C ALA A 14 11.65 -13.87 -6.26
N HIS A 15 12.87 -14.13 -5.79
CA HIS A 15 13.78 -15.08 -6.43
C HIS A 15 13.25 -16.52 -6.37
N GLU A 16 12.76 -16.96 -5.22
CA GLU A 16 12.32 -18.35 -5.01
C GLU A 16 10.98 -18.68 -5.69
N LYS A 17 10.04 -17.72 -5.72
CA LYS A 17 8.66 -17.95 -6.16
C LYS A 17 8.29 -17.25 -7.47
N GLY A 18 9.19 -16.43 -8.02
CA GLY A 18 8.91 -15.62 -9.21
C GLY A 18 7.89 -14.50 -8.98
N LEU A 19 7.59 -14.16 -7.72
CA LEU A 19 6.62 -13.12 -7.37
C LEU A 19 7.29 -11.74 -7.40
N PRO A 20 6.77 -10.75 -8.15
CA PRO A 20 7.34 -9.41 -8.12
C PRO A 20 7.18 -8.78 -6.73
N ILE A 21 8.16 -7.96 -6.34
CA ILE A 21 8.14 -7.22 -5.07
C ILE A 21 7.04 -6.14 -5.11
N VAL A 22 6.91 -5.43 -6.23
CA VAL A 22 5.84 -4.45 -6.44
C VAL A 22 4.68 -5.13 -7.16
N ARG A 23 3.49 -5.10 -6.56
CA ARG A 23 2.29 -5.76 -7.08
C ARG A 23 1.10 -4.82 -7.11
N HIS A 24 0.35 -4.83 -8.21
CA HIS A 24 -0.91 -4.10 -8.25
C HIS A 24 -1.87 -4.67 -7.20
N VAL A 25 -2.60 -3.83 -6.46
CA VAL A 25 -3.47 -4.31 -5.37
C VAL A 25 -4.55 -5.27 -5.88
N ALA A 26 -5.10 -5.00 -7.07
CA ALA A 26 -6.03 -5.91 -7.76
C ALA A 26 -5.43 -7.29 -8.12
N TRP A 27 -4.10 -7.41 -8.27
CA TRP A 27 -3.46 -8.73 -8.44
C TRP A 27 -3.45 -9.49 -7.12
N ASP A 28 -3.13 -8.80 -6.01
CA ASP A 28 -3.05 -9.42 -4.68
C ASP A 28 -4.44 -9.76 -4.13
N ARG A 29 -5.46 -8.97 -4.50
CA ARG A 29 -6.86 -9.11 -4.04
C ARG A 29 -7.83 -9.04 -5.22
N PRO A 30 -7.89 -10.07 -6.07
CA PRO A 30 -8.77 -10.09 -7.24
C PRO A 30 -10.27 -10.12 -6.87
N ASP A 31 -10.60 -10.53 -5.65
CA ASP A 31 -11.97 -10.63 -5.16
C ASP A 31 -12.54 -9.31 -4.64
N ASP A 32 -11.73 -8.25 -4.55
CA ASP A 32 -12.14 -6.96 -4.01
C ASP A 32 -12.37 -5.94 -5.15
N PRO A 33 -13.62 -5.70 -5.57
CA PRO A 33 -13.91 -4.76 -6.64
C PRO A 33 -13.53 -3.31 -6.29
N ALA A 34 -13.33 -2.98 -5.01
CA ALA A 34 -12.94 -1.62 -4.60
C ALA A 34 -11.50 -1.28 -5.02
N VAL A 35 -10.64 -2.29 -5.24
CA VAL A 35 -9.26 -2.08 -5.69
C VAL A 35 -9.14 -2.12 -7.22
N HIS A 36 -10.22 -2.49 -7.93
CA HIS A 36 -10.27 -2.48 -9.39
C HIS A 36 -10.31 -1.03 -9.90
N GLY A 37 -9.41 -0.70 -10.83
CA GLY A 37 -9.29 0.65 -11.39
C GLY A 37 -8.50 1.65 -10.54
N LYS A 38 -7.94 1.24 -9.39
CA LYS A 38 -7.08 2.09 -8.55
C LYS A 38 -5.61 1.95 -8.99
N SER A 39 -5.26 2.59 -10.10
CA SER A 39 -3.97 2.46 -10.79
C SER A 39 -2.75 2.99 -10.03
N HIS A 40 -2.97 3.81 -9.02
CA HIS A 40 -1.89 4.60 -8.41
C HIS A 40 -1.49 4.09 -7.01
N GLN A 41 -2.08 3.00 -6.54
CA GLN A 41 -1.70 2.30 -5.30
C GLN A 41 -1.20 0.88 -5.61
N TYR A 42 -0.23 0.39 -4.84
CA TYR A 42 0.36 -0.93 -5.03
C TYR A 42 0.79 -1.53 -3.69
N MET A 43 0.88 -2.86 -3.66
CA MET A 43 1.50 -3.60 -2.58
C MET A 43 3.01 -3.66 -2.80
N PHE A 44 3.78 -3.31 -1.78
CA PHE A 44 5.23 -3.48 -1.74
C PHE A 44 5.57 -4.67 -0.84
N GLY A 45 5.82 -5.81 -1.46
CA GLY A 45 5.86 -7.10 -0.80
C GLY A 45 4.47 -7.49 -0.31
N ASP A 46 4.43 -8.23 0.80
CA ASP A 46 3.20 -8.82 1.31
C ASP A 46 2.42 -7.87 2.24
N ASP A 47 3.10 -6.90 2.87
CA ASP A 47 2.58 -6.22 4.06
C ASP A 47 2.45 -4.69 3.94
N LEU A 48 3.01 -4.07 2.89
CA LEU A 48 3.00 -2.60 2.76
C LEU A 48 2.10 -2.17 1.60
N LEU A 49 1.16 -1.27 1.87
CA LEU A 49 0.35 -0.59 0.87
C LEU A 49 0.90 0.81 0.64
N ILE A 50 1.33 1.09 -0.58
CA ILE A 50 1.85 2.39 -0.99
C ILE A 50 0.86 3.03 -1.95
N ALA A 51 0.42 4.25 -1.64
CA ALA A 51 -0.36 5.06 -2.57
C ALA A 51 0.48 6.26 -3.01
N CYS A 52 0.92 6.30 -4.27
CA CYS A 52 1.76 7.40 -4.74
C CYS A 52 0.95 8.65 -5.05
N MET A 53 1.25 9.80 -4.46
CA MET A 53 0.68 11.08 -4.91
C MET A 53 1.17 11.40 -6.32
N ILE A 54 0.25 11.68 -7.25
CA ILE A 54 0.56 11.96 -8.66
C ILE A 54 0.15 13.37 -9.09
N ASP A 55 -0.68 14.04 -8.28
CA ASP A 55 -1.20 15.39 -8.54
C ASP A 55 -0.67 16.35 -7.47
N GLU A 56 -0.70 17.66 -7.75
CA GLU A 56 -0.28 18.72 -6.80
C GLU A 56 -1.25 18.90 -5.61
N THR A 57 -2.24 18.01 -5.48
CA THR A 57 -3.19 18.04 -4.36
C THR A 57 -2.58 17.36 -3.14
N ASP A 58 -2.88 17.88 -1.94
CA ASP A 58 -2.48 17.24 -0.69
C ASP A 58 -3.44 16.12 -0.26
N THR A 59 -4.44 15.78 -1.07
CA THR A 59 -5.44 14.77 -0.69
C THR A 59 -5.56 13.66 -1.69
N ARG A 60 -5.79 12.44 -1.21
CA ARG A 60 -5.97 11.29 -2.06
C ARG A 60 -6.88 10.24 -1.46
N GLU A 61 -7.73 9.64 -2.30
CA GLU A 61 -8.44 8.43 -1.96
C GLU A 61 -7.52 7.20 -2.02
N VAL A 62 -7.46 6.49 -0.90
CA VAL A 62 -6.75 5.22 -0.75
C VAL A 62 -7.78 4.14 -0.43
N CYS A 63 -7.77 3.06 -1.21
CA CYS A 63 -8.63 1.90 -1.00
C CYS A 63 -7.86 0.84 -0.21
N PHE A 64 -8.29 0.62 1.03
CA PHE A 64 -7.75 -0.38 1.92
C PHE A 64 -8.55 -1.68 1.73
N PRO A 65 -7.91 -2.77 1.27
CA PRO A 65 -8.60 -4.05 1.17
C PRO A 65 -8.87 -4.64 2.55
N LYS A 66 -9.66 -5.71 2.62
CA LYS A 66 -9.98 -6.40 3.87
C LYS A 66 -8.74 -6.66 4.74
N GLY A 67 -8.77 -6.18 5.98
CA GLY A 67 -7.66 -6.29 6.94
C GLY A 67 -7.61 -5.11 7.90
N GLU A 68 -6.63 -5.12 8.79
CA GLU A 68 -6.27 -3.98 9.62
C GLU A 68 -4.97 -3.38 9.09
N TRP A 69 -4.98 -2.10 8.80
CA TRP A 69 -3.87 -1.35 8.21
C TRP A 69 -3.38 -0.33 9.22
N LEU A 70 -2.06 -0.23 9.38
CA LEU A 70 -1.44 0.65 10.35
C LEU A 70 -0.77 1.80 9.61
N ASP A 71 -1.14 3.04 9.92
CA ASP A 71 -0.48 4.18 9.30
C ASP A 71 1.03 4.17 9.64
N PHE A 72 1.85 4.12 8.58
CA PHE A 72 3.30 3.99 8.70
C PHE A 72 3.92 5.19 9.43
N TRP A 73 3.30 6.36 9.30
CA TRP A 73 3.73 7.61 9.93
C TRP A 73 3.09 7.82 11.30
N ASN A 74 1.83 7.42 11.46
CA ASN A 74 1.08 7.53 12.72
C ASN A 74 0.64 6.15 13.25
N ARG A 75 1.48 5.54 14.09
CA ARG A 75 1.21 4.20 14.64
C ARG A 75 0.02 4.10 15.60
N ASP A 76 -0.56 5.22 16.02
CA ASP A 76 -1.79 5.20 16.82
C ASP A 76 -3.04 5.09 15.94
N ARG A 77 -2.86 5.17 14.63
CA ARG A 77 -3.95 5.15 13.65
C ARG A 77 -4.03 3.80 12.94
N VAL A 78 -5.12 3.10 13.22
CA VAL A 78 -5.47 1.83 12.57
C VAL A 78 -6.69 2.03 11.68
N ILE A 79 -6.62 1.58 10.44
CA ILE A 79 -7.68 1.63 9.45
C ILE A 79 -8.19 0.21 9.21
N ARG A 80 -9.50 0.00 9.36
CA ARG A 80 -10.14 -1.29 9.12
C ARG A 80 -10.73 -1.33 7.72
N GLY A 81 -10.17 -2.16 6.86
CA GLY A 81 -10.69 -2.43 5.52
C GLY A 81 -11.77 -3.52 5.52
N PRO A 82 -12.59 -3.65 4.47
CA PRO A 82 -12.53 -2.87 3.22
C PRO A 82 -13.06 -1.46 3.42
N ALA A 83 -12.27 -0.44 3.08
CA ALA A 83 -12.63 0.96 3.25
C ALA A 83 -11.90 1.84 2.24
N THR A 84 -12.58 2.86 1.72
CA THR A 84 -11.96 3.93 0.93
C THR A 84 -11.86 5.16 1.82
N VAL A 85 -10.64 5.59 2.12
CA VAL A 85 -10.39 6.75 2.98
C VAL A 85 -9.72 7.84 2.15
N LYS A 86 -10.21 9.07 2.29
CA LYS A 86 -9.54 10.25 1.74
C LYS A 86 -8.46 10.70 2.70
N GLU A 87 -7.23 10.34 2.41
CA GLU A 87 -6.05 10.74 3.17
C GLU A 87 -5.63 12.16 2.77
N ASN A 88 -5.27 12.97 3.76
CA ASN A 88 -4.56 14.23 3.53
C ASN A 88 -3.08 13.98 3.80
N VAL A 89 -2.31 13.85 2.74
CA VAL A 89 -0.87 13.61 2.82
C VAL A 89 -0.16 14.68 2.00
N PRO A 90 0.48 15.67 2.64
CA PRO A 90 1.22 16.71 1.94
C PRO A 90 2.34 16.06 1.11
N LEU A 91 2.64 16.57 -0.09
CA LEU A 91 3.64 15.98 -1.02
C LEU A 91 5.02 15.65 -0.40
N SER A 92 5.38 16.29 0.72
CA SER A 92 6.58 15.98 1.51
C SER A 92 6.55 14.62 2.24
N ARG A 93 5.38 13.98 2.33
CA ARG A 93 5.15 12.64 2.88
C ARG A 93 4.35 11.84 1.85
N GLY A 94 4.85 10.67 1.44
CA GLY A 94 4.05 9.73 0.65
C GLY A 94 3.11 8.94 1.57
N PRO A 95 1.86 8.62 1.16
CA PRO A 95 1.03 7.66 1.87
C PRO A 95 1.70 6.28 1.86
N ALA A 96 2.11 5.83 3.05
CA ALA A 96 2.57 4.48 3.31
C ALA A 96 1.77 3.96 4.52
N THR A 97 1.21 2.76 4.42
CA THR A 97 0.38 2.12 5.45
C THR A 97 0.62 0.62 5.41
#